data_AF-A0A168H5U1-F1
#
_entry.id   AF-A0A168H5U1-F1
#
_cell.length_a   1.000
_cell.length_b   1.000
_cell.length_c   1.000
_cell.angle_alpha   90.00
_cell.angle_beta   90.00
_cell.angle_gamma   90.00
#
_symmetry.space_group_name_H-M   'P 1'
#
loop_
_entity.id
_entity.type
_entity.pdbx_description
1 polymer ?
#
loop_
_entity_poly.entity_id
_entity_poly.type
_entity_poly.pdbx_seq_one_letter_code
_entity_poly.pdbx_strand_id
1 'polypeptide(L)'
;MTLVEYQAGLRRVPDDKIFPRMPPDARLTVAPSTVNDCSFFLKRTGLDNHDSGEFWHGGPPCHEVLVNEVLTMEKLAQHPRPSIVRYHGRRVRRGRITGFYLEQLHQTLHEYAQTHAFAHIDKESF
;
A
#
# COMPACT_ATOMS: atom_id res chain seq x y z
N MET A 1 -23.34 -17.92 14.13
CA MET A 1 -21.94 -18.16 13.79
C MET A 1 -21.08 -17.83 14.99
N THR A 2 -20.34 -18.80 15.52
CA THR A 2 -19.41 -18.65 16.63
C THR A 2 -17.99 -18.43 16.14
N LEU A 3 -17.10 -17.89 16.97
CA LEU A 3 -15.67 -17.73 16.63
C LEU A 3 -15.02 -19.07 16.24
N VAL A 4 -15.43 -20.16 16.89
CA VAL A 4 -14.93 -21.53 16.64
C VAL A 4 -15.32 -21.98 15.23
N GLU A 5 -16.55 -21.72 14.81
CA GLU A 5 -17.02 -22.03 13.45
C GLU A 5 -16.24 -21.25 12.38
N TYR A 6 -15.92 -19.97 12.63
CA TYR A 6 -15.07 -19.17 11.73
C TYR A 6 -13.65 -19.74 11.61
N GLN A 7 -13.03 -20.10 12.74
CA GLN A 7 -11.67 -20.64 12.75
C GLN A 7 -11.59 -21.98 12.02
N ALA A 8 -12.59 -22.85 12.19
CA ALA A 8 -12.66 -24.13 11.50
C ALA A 8 -12.81 -23.98 9.97
N GLY A 9 -13.38 -22.87 9.51
CA GLY A 9 -13.54 -22.55 8.08
C GLY A 9 -12.32 -21.91 7.41
N LEU A 10 -11.28 -21.55 8.16
CA LEU A 10 -10.09 -20.90 7.60
C LEU A 10 -9.34 -21.84 6.67
N ARG A 11 -9.02 -21.35 5.47
CA ARG A 11 -8.20 -22.06 4.48
C ARG A 11 -6.93 -21.28 4.22
N ARG A 12 -5.82 -22.02 4.03
CA ARG A 12 -4.54 -21.40 3.67
C ARG A 12 -4.60 -20.87 2.25
N VAL A 13 -4.33 -19.58 2.09
CA VAL A 13 -4.10 -18.97 0.79
C VAL A 13 -2.61 -19.06 0.41
N PRO A 14 -2.26 -19.55 -0.79
CA PRO A 14 -0.88 -19.57 -1.26
C PRO A 14 -0.27 -18.17 -1.43
N ASP A 15 1.00 -18.00 -1.04
CA ASP A 15 1.70 -16.70 -1.10
C ASP A 15 1.75 -16.11 -2.53
N ASP A 16 1.78 -16.95 -3.57
CA ASP A 16 1.79 -16.53 -4.98
C ASP A 16 0.48 -15.95 -5.49
N LYS A 17 -0.63 -16.17 -4.78
CA LYS A 17 -1.91 -15.55 -5.12
C LYS A 17 -1.99 -14.10 -4.63
N ILE A 18 -1.34 -13.82 -3.50
CA ILE A 18 -1.40 -12.52 -2.82
C ILE A 18 -0.18 -11.66 -3.12
N PHE A 19 1.02 -12.24 -3.06
CA PHE A 19 2.28 -11.50 -3.07
C PHE A 19 3.06 -11.77 -4.36
N PRO A 20 3.27 -10.74 -5.20
CA PRO A 20 3.98 -10.90 -6.46
C PRO A 20 5.45 -11.24 -6.21
N ARG A 21 6.01 -12.02 -7.12
CA ARG A 21 7.46 -12.13 -7.25
C ARG A 21 8.01 -10.84 -7.83
N MET A 22 9.28 -10.59 -7.57
CA MET A 22 9.99 -9.51 -8.21
C MET A 22 10.09 -9.77 -9.74
N PRO A 23 9.75 -8.79 -10.59
CA PRO A 23 10.05 -8.90 -12.01
C PRO A 23 11.57 -9.03 -12.19
N PRO A 24 12.06 -9.98 -13.01
CA PRO A 24 13.50 -10.27 -13.13
C PRO A 24 14.34 -9.04 -13.50
N ASP A 25 13.79 -8.18 -14.34
CA ASP A 25 14.50 -7.03 -14.90
C ASP A 25 14.29 -5.72 -14.10
N ALA A 26 13.41 -5.74 -13.09
CA ALA A 26 13.05 -4.55 -12.35
C ALA A 26 14.01 -4.30 -11.17
N ARG A 27 14.91 -3.32 -11.33
CA ARG A 27 15.74 -2.79 -10.24
C ARG A 27 14.91 -1.87 -9.34
N LEU A 28 14.14 -2.48 -8.43
CA LEU A 28 13.33 -1.75 -7.45
C LEU A 28 14.07 -1.66 -6.11
N THR A 29 14.07 -0.46 -5.55
CA THR A 29 14.67 -0.05 -4.28
C THR A 29 14.11 -0.88 -3.12
N VAL A 30 14.96 -1.70 -2.49
CA VAL A 30 14.59 -2.40 -1.25
C VAL A 30 14.69 -1.42 -0.09
N ALA A 31 13.65 -1.35 0.74
CA ALA A 31 13.66 -0.47 1.90
C ALA A 31 14.82 -0.83 2.84
N PRO A 32 15.59 0.16 3.35
CA PRO A 32 16.66 -0.07 4.31
C PRO A 32 16.14 -0.79 5.57
N SER A 33 17.00 -1.55 6.25
CA SER A 33 16.65 -2.23 7.50
C SER A 33 16.28 -1.28 8.65
N THR A 34 16.66 -0.01 8.55
CA THR A 34 16.31 1.05 9.51
C THR A 34 14.85 1.51 9.35
N VAL A 35 14.24 1.27 8.19
CA VAL A 35 12.83 1.58 7.93
C VAL A 35 11.96 0.53 8.61
N ASN A 36 11.10 0.97 9.53
CA ASN A 36 10.23 0.11 10.30
C ASN A 36 8.80 0.69 10.39
N ASP A 37 7.88 -0.15 10.84
CA ASP A 37 6.45 0.13 10.88
C ASP A 37 6.07 1.18 11.96
N CYS A 38 7.02 1.66 12.78
CA CYS A 38 6.79 2.68 13.81
C CYS A 38 7.11 4.10 13.33
N SER A 39 8.04 4.25 12.39
CA SER A 39 8.50 5.57 11.90
C SER A 39 8.05 5.87 10.47
N PHE A 40 7.47 4.89 9.78
CA PHE A 40 7.08 4.97 8.38
C PHE A 40 5.71 4.33 8.17
N PHE A 41 5.00 4.82 7.16
CA PHE A 41 3.73 4.23 6.77
C PHE A 41 3.98 3.03 5.86
N LEU A 42 3.62 1.83 6.31
CA LEU A 42 3.65 0.63 5.48
C LEU A 42 2.32 0.47 4.73
N LYS A 43 2.32 0.76 3.43
CA LYS A 43 1.18 0.44 2.56
C LYS A 43 1.27 -1.03 2.11
N ARG A 44 0.16 -1.75 2.24
CA ARG A 44 -0.02 -3.15 1.81
C ARG A 44 -1.22 -3.24 0.87
N THR A 45 -1.26 -4.27 0.04
CA THR A 45 -2.43 -4.57 -0.78
C THR A 45 -3.62 -4.90 0.11
N GLY A 46 -4.79 -4.30 -0.18
CA GLY A 46 -6.06 -4.74 0.40
C GLY A 46 -6.37 -6.17 -0.05
N LEU A 47 -6.89 -7.01 0.86
CA LEU A 47 -7.20 -8.41 0.58
C LEU A 47 -8.69 -8.67 0.38
N ASP A 48 -9.48 -7.59 0.31
CA ASP A 48 -10.92 -7.60 0.58
C ASP A 48 -11.72 -8.44 -0.44
N ASN A 49 -11.13 -8.81 -1.57
CA ASN A 49 -11.73 -9.64 -2.63
C ASN A 49 -10.80 -10.75 -3.16
N HIS A 50 -9.93 -11.31 -2.34
CA HIS A 50 -9.05 -12.40 -2.78
C HIS A 50 -9.84 -13.65 -3.25
N ASP A 51 -10.92 -14.00 -2.55
CA ASP A 51 -11.64 -15.27 -2.75
C ASP A 51 -12.88 -15.17 -3.66
N SER A 52 -13.38 -13.97 -3.95
CA SER A 52 -14.64 -13.82 -4.69
C SER A 52 -14.51 -14.15 -6.18
N GLY A 53 -13.29 -14.18 -6.75
CA GLY A 53 -13.08 -14.24 -8.20
C GLY A 53 -13.56 -12.99 -8.95
N GLU A 54 -14.42 -12.20 -8.32
CA GLU A 54 -14.87 -10.88 -8.67
C GLU A 54 -13.88 -9.85 -8.12
N PHE A 55 -12.75 -9.69 -8.80
CA PHE A 55 -12.08 -8.40 -8.78
C PHE A 55 -13.10 -7.37 -9.25
N TRP A 56 -13.24 -6.25 -8.53
CA TRP A 56 -14.08 -5.11 -8.92
C TRP A 56 -14.00 -4.92 -10.45
N HIS A 57 -15.06 -5.32 -11.17
CA HIS A 57 -15.24 -5.11 -12.60
C HIS A 57 -14.08 -5.56 -13.53
N GLY A 58 -13.53 -6.75 -13.33
CA GLY A 58 -12.50 -7.29 -14.25
C GLY A 58 -11.14 -6.60 -14.15
N GLY A 59 -10.86 -5.95 -13.01
CA GLY A 59 -9.57 -5.37 -12.70
C GLY A 59 -8.45 -6.41 -12.55
N PRO A 60 -7.17 -5.98 -12.59
CA PRO A 60 -6.03 -6.87 -12.49
C PRO A 60 -5.97 -7.57 -11.12
N PRO A 61 -5.36 -8.76 -11.04
CA PRO A 61 -5.14 -9.45 -9.78
C PRO A 61 -4.47 -8.57 -8.71
N CYS A 62 -4.82 -8.77 -7.44
CA CYS A 62 -4.29 -8.00 -6.29
C CYS A 62 -2.75 -7.91 -6.29
N HIS A 63 -2.06 -8.98 -6.68
CA HIS A 63 -0.60 -8.99 -6.72
C HIS A 63 -0.03 -8.09 -7.83
N GLU A 64 -0.73 -7.92 -8.96
CA GLU A 64 -0.31 -7.01 -10.04
C GLU A 64 -0.50 -5.54 -9.65
N VAL A 65 -1.58 -5.23 -8.93
CA VAL A 65 -1.84 -3.88 -8.40
C VAL A 65 -0.65 -3.40 -7.57
N LEU A 66 -0.14 -4.24 -6.66
CA LEU A 66 1.01 -3.89 -5.83
C LEU A 66 2.28 -3.63 -6.65
N VAL A 67 2.53 -4.42 -7.70
CA VAL A 67 3.68 -4.20 -8.59
C VAL A 67 3.56 -2.85 -9.27
N ASN A 68 2.39 -2.54 -9.82
CA ASN A 68 2.15 -1.27 -10.52
C ASN A 68 2.29 -0.06 -9.58
N GLU A 69 1.79 -0.16 -8.35
CA GLU A 69 1.98 0.88 -7.34
C GLU A 69 3.46 1.10 -7.02
N VAL A 70 4.21 0.01 -6.78
CA VAL A 70 5.65 0.10 -6.51
C VAL A 70 6.40 0.72 -7.69
N LEU A 71 6.14 0.27 -8.92
CA LEU A 71 6.76 0.84 -10.13
C LEU A 71 6.44 2.34 -10.30
N THR A 72 5.23 2.74 -9.95
CA THR A 72 4.80 4.14 -9.99
C THR A 72 5.60 4.96 -8.97
N MET A 73 5.69 4.48 -7.73
CA MET A 73 6.43 5.17 -6.68
C MET A 73 7.93 5.25 -6.97
N GLU A 74 8.53 4.23 -7.60
CA GLU A 74 9.94 4.26 -8.03
C GLU A 74 10.19 5.34 -9.08
N LYS A 75 9.27 5.50 -10.04
CA LYS A 75 9.35 6.59 -11.03
C LYS A 75 9.21 7.96 -10.38
N LEU A 76 8.31 8.11 -9.41
CA LEU A 76 8.14 9.36 -8.67
C LEU A 76 9.36 9.69 -7.80
N ALA A 77 10.01 8.67 -7.23
CA ALA A 77 11.20 8.85 -6.41
C ALA A 77 12.41 9.38 -7.19
N GLN A 78 12.47 9.19 -8.51
CA GLN A 78 13.52 9.76 -9.36
C GLN A 78 13.43 11.29 -9.47
N HIS A 79 12.23 11.85 -9.28
CA HIS A 79 11.99 13.30 -9.34
C HIS A 79 11.15 13.75 -8.13
N PRO A 80 11.74 13.79 -6.92
CA PRO A 80 11.01 14.12 -5.71
C PRO A 80 10.33 15.49 -5.80
N ARG A 81 9.05 15.55 -5.42
CA ARG A 81 8.27 16.79 -5.36
C ARG A 81 7.82 17.05 -3.92
N PRO A 82 7.81 18.30 -3.43
CA PRO A 82 7.41 18.61 -2.06
C PRO A 82 5.98 18.18 -1.69
N SER A 83 5.08 18.09 -2.68
CA SER A 83 3.66 17.75 -2.48
C SER A 83 3.35 16.26 -2.67
N ILE A 84 4.34 15.42 -2.94
CA ILE A 84 4.17 13.97 -3.12
C ILE A 84 4.90 13.28 -1.97
N VAL A 85 4.19 12.40 -1.26
CA VAL A 85 4.73 11.62 -0.13
C VAL A 85 5.99 10.86 -0.56
N ARG A 86 7.04 10.92 0.27
CA ARG A 86 8.30 10.27 -0.04
C ARG A 86 8.19 8.75 -0.01
N TYR A 87 8.72 8.11 -1.05
CA TYR A 87 8.88 6.67 -1.14
C TYR A 87 10.21 6.23 -0.50
N HIS A 88 10.17 5.21 0.35
CA HIS A 88 11.35 4.69 1.07
C HIS A 88 11.80 3.30 0.61
N GLY A 89 11.17 2.75 -0.42
CA GLY A 89 11.47 1.42 -0.95
C GLY A 89 10.41 0.39 -0.58
N ARG A 90 10.49 -0.76 -1.28
CA ARG A 90 9.58 -1.89 -1.06
C ARG A 90 10.04 -2.75 0.11
N ARG A 91 9.08 -3.39 0.75
CA ARG A 91 9.32 -4.46 1.73
C ARG A 91 9.36 -5.80 1.01
N VAL A 92 10.45 -6.53 1.20
CA VAL A 92 10.63 -7.88 0.65
C VAL A 92 10.62 -8.90 1.79
N ARG A 93 9.82 -9.97 1.64
CA ARG A 93 9.87 -11.15 2.52
C ARG A 93 9.81 -12.40 1.67
N ARG A 94 10.70 -13.36 1.93
CA ARG A 94 10.76 -14.64 1.20
C ARG A 94 10.81 -14.44 -0.34
N GLY A 95 11.55 -13.42 -0.79
CA GLY A 95 11.68 -13.06 -2.21
C GLY A 95 10.45 -12.42 -2.85
N ARG A 96 9.42 -12.05 -2.08
CA ARG A 96 8.17 -11.46 -2.58
C ARG A 96 7.96 -10.05 -2.05
N ILE A 97 7.28 -9.22 -2.84
CA ILE A 97 6.88 -7.88 -2.41
C ILE A 97 5.66 -8.01 -1.52
N THR A 98 5.78 -7.55 -0.27
CA THR A 98 4.69 -7.63 0.72
C THR A 98 4.05 -6.28 1.05
N GLY A 99 4.55 -5.22 0.42
CA GLY A 99 4.17 -3.83 0.67
C GLY A 99 5.33 -2.89 0.36
N PHE A 100 5.15 -1.62 0.67
CA PHE A 100 6.19 -0.61 0.55
C PHE A 100 6.02 0.51 1.56
N TYR A 101 7.13 1.18 1.84
CA TYR A 101 7.19 2.21 2.86
C TYR A 101 7.07 3.61 2.25
N LEU A 102 6.22 4.40 2.87
CA LEU A 102 6.00 5.81 2.60
C LEU A 102 6.37 6.62 3.83
N GLU A 103 6.67 7.90 3.61
CA GLU A 103 6.76 8.88 4.68
C GLU A 103 5.46 8.91 5.49
N GLN A 104 5.61 8.91 6.81
CA GLN A 104 4.49 9.04 7.73
C GLN A 104 4.14 10.54 7.85
N LEU A 105 2.91 10.89 7.48
CA LEU A 105 2.37 12.24 7.68
C LEU A 105 1.45 12.27 8.90
N HIS A 106 1.24 13.47 9.45
CA HIS A 106 0.46 13.67 10.67
C HIS A 106 -1.04 13.44 10.49
N GLN A 107 -1.57 13.86 9.34
CA GLN A 107 -3.00 13.79 9.06
C GLN A 107 -3.25 13.82 7.54
N THR A 108 -4.41 13.31 7.15
CA THR A 108 -5.00 13.43 5.83
C THR A 108 -5.78 14.73 5.70
N LEU A 109 -6.14 15.10 4.46
CA LEU A 109 -7.04 16.24 4.23
C LEU A 109 -8.41 16.02 4.88
N HIS A 110 -8.92 14.79 4.86
CA HIS A 110 -10.20 14.46 5.48
C HIS A 110 -10.18 14.69 7.00
N GLU A 111 -9.14 14.22 7.69
CA GLU A 111 -8.96 14.48 9.13
C GLU A 111 -8.77 15.98 9.39
N TYR A 112 -7.97 16.66 8.57
CA TYR A 112 -7.80 18.10 8.70
C TYR A 112 -9.12 18.86 8.54
N ALA A 113 -9.97 18.44 7.61
CA ALA A 113 -11.27 19.06 7.34
C ALA A 113 -12.24 18.98 8.53
N GLN A 114 -12.01 18.04 9.44
CA GLN A 114 -12.80 17.90 10.67
C GLN A 114 -12.27 18.77 11.82
N THR A 115 -11.14 19.45 11.64
CA THR A 115 -10.57 20.35 12.65
C THR A 115 -11.14 21.77 12.54
N HIS A 116 -11.12 22.51 13.64
CA HIS A 116 -11.51 23.94 13.66
C HIS A 116 -10.64 24.81 12.72
N ALA A 117 -9.40 24.41 12.46
CA ALA A 117 -8.49 25.13 11.57
C ALA A 117 -8.97 25.17 10.11
N PHE A 118 -9.74 24.17 9.68
CA PHE A 118 -10.28 24.12 8.31
C PHE A 118 -11.33 25.19 8.03
N ALA A 119 -12.00 25.72 9.07
CA ALA A 119 -13.00 26.79 8.92
C ALA A 119 -12.40 28.11 8.39
N HIS A 120 -11.09 28.27 8.47
CA HIS A 120 -10.37 29.48 8.06
C HIS A 120 -9.77 29.39 6.65
N ILE A 121 -10.03 28.32 5.90
CA ILE A 121 -9.63 28.25 4.50
C ILE A 121 -10.59 29.11 3.68
N ASP A 122 -10.03 30.02 2.89
CA ASP A 122 -10.78 30.76 1.88
C ASP A 122 -11.29 29.78 0.81
N LYS A 123 -12.60 29.60 0.79
CA LYS A 123 -13.28 28.67 -0.14
C LYS A 123 -13.62 29.34 -1.47
N GLU A 124 -13.56 30.66 -1.55
CA GLU A 124 -13.92 31.39 -2.77
C GLU A 124 -12.77 31.47 -3.79
N SER A 125 -11.54 31.14 -3.37
CA SER A 125 -10.36 31.16 -4.23
C SER A 125 -10.05 29.82 -4.92
N PHE A 126 -10.95 28.83 -4.84
CA PHE A 126 -10.81 27.50 -5.47
C PHE A 126 -11.88 27.23 -6.53
#